data_AF-A0A938YT46-F1
#
_entry.id   AF-A0A938YT46-F1
#
_cell.length_a   1.000
_cell.length_b   1.000
_cell.length_c   1.000
_cell.angle_alpha   90.00
_cell.angle_beta   90.00
_cell.angle_gamma   90.00
#
_symmetry.space_group_name_H-M   'P 1'
#
loop_
_entity.id
_entity.type
_entity.pdbx_description
1 polymer ?
#
loop_
_entity_poly.entity_id
_entity_poly.type
_entity_poly.pdbx_seq_one_letter_code
_entity_poly.pdbx_strand_id
1 'polypeptide(L)'
;MSEKRKGKAGIKELSPIDVYKLLPKTNCKECGEDNCMAFATKIVNREVSVDQCPPLLKKENEKAYNQLKEMLKPPVKEVVVGEGEKAVKLGGKLVMYRHEFTYFNPTTIAIDVTDEMPEEELLSRIKQTEQFSYEYIGYTLKLDMIAVRSTSGEPEKFKATVKKVVENTNIPLILCTLNPNMAEAGLMAAPKARPLLYAATMDNWKDMAELALMYNCPLVVSAPNDLSMLASLVKTLVAYGVQDLVLDPGTFPNEGLADTLNNFTMLRRAACKAGEELVGFPLMGVPMAAWLDKGDVADEVIKWREAYLAAMLIVRYADVLVMHGADGWSLLPNVVLRQNIYTDPRKPVAVEPGLKTIGAPDENSPVFFTTNFALTYYTVASDIENSKINAYLIVVDTEGMSVDSGVAGRKLTAEKVAAAIKDTDIESKVKHRKMIIPGKASRISGEIEELSGWKIQVGPRDSSEIPKYIIDKWQP
;
A
#
# COMPACT_ATOMS: atom_id res chain seq x y z
N MET A 1 22.87 -29.78 30.91
CA MET A 1 23.85 -28.77 30.44
C MET A 1 23.19 -27.98 29.33
N SER A 2 22.71 -26.77 29.64
CA SER A 2 21.98 -25.90 28.72
C SER A 2 22.95 -25.00 27.97
N GLU A 3 23.29 -25.37 26.73
CA GLU A 3 23.88 -24.41 25.81
C GLU A 3 22.80 -23.41 25.40
N LYS A 4 22.87 -22.22 26.01
CA LYS A 4 22.16 -21.02 25.56
C LYS A 4 22.54 -20.78 24.10
N ARG A 5 21.67 -21.17 23.18
CA ARG A 5 21.66 -20.62 21.81
C ARG A 5 21.60 -19.10 21.95
N LYS A 6 22.72 -18.42 21.64
CA LYS A 6 22.75 -16.98 21.44
C LYS A 6 21.89 -16.70 20.21
N GLY A 7 20.58 -16.52 20.40
CA GLY A 7 19.72 -15.98 19.37
C GLY A 7 20.28 -14.63 18.95
N LYS A 8 20.54 -14.45 17.65
CA LYS A 8 20.72 -13.11 17.08
C LYS A 8 19.52 -12.30 17.56
N ALA A 9 19.80 -11.26 18.35
CA ALA A 9 18.77 -10.38 18.88
C ALA A 9 17.88 -9.93 17.71
N GLY A 10 16.56 -10.12 17.85
CA GLY A 10 15.59 -9.54 16.93
C GLY A 10 15.96 -8.09 16.69
N ILE A 11 15.93 -7.69 15.42
CA ILE A 11 16.39 -6.41 14.86
C ILE A 11 16.38 -5.34 15.95
N LYS A 12 17.58 -5.03 16.47
CA LYS A 12 17.77 -3.92 17.40
C LYS A 12 17.19 -2.71 16.68
N GLU A 13 16.15 -2.09 17.24
CA GLU A 13 15.55 -0.86 16.68
C GLU A 13 16.68 0.08 16.32
N LEU A 14 16.87 0.30 15.02
CA LEU A 14 18.01 1.00 14.50
C LEU A 14 17.92 2.45 14.98
N SER A 15 18.80 2.86 15.89
CA SER A 15 18.74 4.22 16.43
C SER A 15 19.46 5.20 15.50
N PRO A 16 19.02 6.48 15.43
CA PRO A 16 19.76 7.53 14.71
C PRO A 16 21.21 7.65 15.18
N ILE A 17 21.48 7.36 16.46
CA ILE A 17 22.82 7.37 17.04
C ILE A 17 23.70 6.27 16.43
N ASP A 18 23.16 5.07 16.21
CA ASP A 18 23.92 3.97 15.62
C ASP A 18 24.29 4.25 14.17
N VAL A 19 23.39 4.88 13.40
CA VAL A 19 23.69 5.37 12.05
C VAL A 19 24.72 6.50 12.10
N TYR A 20 24.51 7.50 12.97
CA TYR A 20 25.39 8.67 13.10
C TYR A 20 26.84 8.30 13.45
N LYS A 21 27.06 7.23 14.23
CA LYS A 21 28.42 6.75 14.56
C LYS A 21 29.23 6.37 13.32
N LEU A 22 28.56 5.88 12.28
CA LEU A 22 29.15 5.42 11.02
C LEU A 22 29.16 6.50 9.92
N LEU A 23 28.52 7.65 10.16
CA LEU A 23 28.60 8.77 9.22
C LEU A 23 29.94 9.51 9.32
N PRO A 24 30.37 10.24 8.28
CA PRO A 24 31.63 11.00 8.28
C PRO A 24 31.68 12.20 9.26
N LYS A 25 30.53 12.60 9.83
CA LYS A 25 30.40 13.70 10.82
C LYS A 25 30.95 15.06 10.36
N THR A 26 30.99 15.30 9.05
CA THR A 26 31.48 16.56 8.48
C THR A 26 30.47 17.70 8.60
N ASN A 27 29.18 17.40 8.75
CA ASN A 27 28.08 18.38 8.74
C ASN A 27 28.13 19.33 7.52
N CYS A 28 28.59 18.84 6.38
CA CYS A 28 28.82 19.68 5.19
C CYS A 28 27.55 20.11 4.44
N LYS A 29 26.39 19.54 4.78
CA LYS A 29 25.08 19.78 4.12
C LYS A 29 25.01 19.40 2.63
N GLU A 30 26.01 18.71 2.09
CA GLU A 30 26.02 18.24 0.69
C GLU A 30 24.88 17.26 0.37
N CYS A 31 24.31 16.60 1.40
CA CYS A 31 23.13 15.73 1.27
C CYS A 31 21.79 16.48 1.37
N GLY A 32 21.79 17.81 1.48
CA GLY A 32 20.58 18.63 1.64
C GLY A 32 20.04 18.70 3.08
N GLU A 33 20.66 18.00 4.03
CA GLU A 33 20.26 18.01 5.45
C GLU A 33 21.10 18.96 6.29
N ASP A 34 20.48 19.52 7.34
CA ASP A 34 21.12 20.53 8.20
C ASP A 34 22.40 20.07 8.90
N ASN A 35 22.47 18.79 9.25
CA ASN A 35 23.65 18.17 9.85
C ASN A 35 23.57 16.64 9.71
N CYS A 36 24.67 15.95 10.03
CA CYS A 36 24.74 14.49 9.91
C CYS A 36 23.75 13.75 10.84
N MET A 37 23.32 14.33 11.96
CA MET A 37 22.33 13.72 12.85
C MET A 37 20.90 13.79 12.27
N ALA A 38 20.56 14.92 11.62
CA ALA A 38 19.32 15.06 10.87
C ALA A 38 19.26 14.01 9.74
N PHE A 39 20.36 13.88 8.97
CA PHE A 39 20.49 12.84 7.95
C PHE A 39 20.36 11.43 8.52
N ALA A 40 21.03 11.13 9.64
CA ALA A 40 20.91 9.83 10.32
C ALA A 40 19.47 9.51 10.75
N THR A 41 18.74 10.52 11.25
CA THR A 41 17.34 10.38 11.63
C THR A 41 16.47 10.06 10.42
N LYS A 42 16.65 10.78 9.31
CA LYS A 42 15.92 10.53 8.07
C LYS A 42 16.24 9.17 7.44
N ILE A 43 17.48 8.69 7.53
CA ILE A 43 17.88 7.34 7.09
C ILE A 43 17.11 6.28 7.89
N VAL A 44 17.09 6.39 9.22
CA VAL A 44 16.37 5.45 10.10
C VAL A 44 14.87 5.45 9.78
N ASN A 45 14.30 6.63 9.51
CA ASN A 45 12.90 6.78 9.11
C ASN A 45 12.60 6.35 7.67
N ARG A 46 13.60 5.94 6.89
CA ARG A 46 13.49 5.60 5.45
C ARG A 46 13.01 6.76 4.57
N GLU A 47 13.27 7.99 4.99
CA GLU A 47 12.94 9.19 4.22
C GLU A 47 14.02 9.52 3.18
N VAL A 48 15.27 9.07 3.41
CA VAL A 48 16.41 9.27 2.50
C VAL A 48 17.28 8.01 2.41
N SER A 49 18.01 7.86 1.29
CA SER A 49 19.01 6.79 1.13
C SER A 49 20.38 7.19 1.66
N VAL A 50 21.16 6.21 2.16
CA VAL A 50 22.58 6.39 2.50
C VAL A 50 23.43 6.86 1.32
N ASP A 51 23.01 6.54 0.09
CA ASP A 51 23.71 6.94 -1.13
C ASP A 51 23.67 8.45 -1.39
N GLN A 52 22.79 9.18 -0.70
CA GLN A 52 22.66 10.64 -0.82
C GLN A 52 23.74 11.40 -0.04
N CYS A 53 24.71 10.72 0.59
CA CYS A 53 25.83 11.36 1.29
C CYS A 53 27.13 11.23 0.48
N PRO A 54 27.51 12.25 -0.34
CA PRO A 54 28.74 12.18 -1.14
C PRO A 54 30.01 11.90 -0.32
N PRO A 55 30.20 12.46 0.89
CA PRO A 55 31.35 12.11 1.73
C PRO A 55 31.40 10.64 2.15
N LEU A 56 30.26 9.97 2.31
CA LEU A 56 30.19 8.55 2.69
C LEU A 56 30.61 7.63 1.52
N LEU A 57 30.43 8.07 0.28
CA LEU A 57 30.80 7.32 -0.93
C LEU A 57 32.30 7.37 -1.26
N LYS A 58 33.08 8.17 -0.54
CA LYS A 58 34.54 8.23 -0.71
C LYS A 58 35.18 6.93 -0.23
N LYS A 59 36.25 6.50 -0.90
CA LYS A 59 37.00 5.26 -0.59
C LYS A 59 37.40 5.14 0.90
N GLU A 60 37.71 6.25 1.55
CA GLU A 60 38.06 6.31 2.97
C GLU A 60 36.95 5.80 3.90
N ASN A 61 35.68 5.92 3.48
CA ASN A 61 34.50 5.55 4.26
C ASN A 61 33.83 4.24 3.77
N GLU A 62 34.43 3.52 2.83
CA GLU A 62 33.85 2.32 2.21
C GLU A 62 33.43 1.26 3.25
N LYS A 63 34.23 1.05 4.30
CA LYS A 63 33.89 0.13 5.40
C LYS A 63 32.63 0.55 6.14
N ALA A 64 32.51 1.85 6.47
CA ALA A 64 31.35 2.39 7.19
C ALA A 64 30.10 2.37 6.30
N TYR A 65 30.25 2.67 5.01
CA TYR A 65 29.19 2.58 4.01
C TYR A 65 28.62 1.15 3.90
N ASN A 66 29.50 0.14 3.78
CA ASN A 66 29.06 -1.25 3.71
C ASN A 66 28.40 -1.72 5.01
N GLN A 67 28.93 -1.33 6.18
CA GLN A 67 28.28 -1.61 7.47
C GLN A 67 26.89 -0.97 7.58
N LEU A 68 26.73 0.27 7.13
CA LEU A 68 25.44 0.95 7.10
C LEU A 68 24.45 0.23 6.17
N LYS A 69 24.89 -0.19 4.97
CA LYS A 69 24.05 -0.94 4.04
C LYS A 69 23.54 -2.25 4.65
N GLU A 70 24.41 -3.01 5.32
CA GLU A 70 24.03 -4.23 6.02
C GLU A 70 23.06 -3.95 7.18
N MET A 71 23.32 -2.92 7.99
CA MET A 71 22.43 -2.53 9.10
C MET A 71 21.04 -2.05 8.63
N LEU A 72 20.98 -1.49 7.41
CA LEU A 72 19.77 -0.98 6.79
C LEU A 72 19.08 -2.00 5.90
N LYS A 73 19.61 -3.21 5.75
CA LYS A 73 18.97 -4.26 4.97
C LYS A 73 17.61 -4.60 5.59
N PRO A 74 16.51 -4.59 4.82
CA PRO A 74 15.24 -4.99 5.37
C PRO A 74 15.24 -6.51 5.64
N PRO A 75 14.60 -6.96 6.72
CA PRO A 75 14.37 -8.38 7.01
C PRO A 75 13.72 -9.15 5.87
N VAL A 76 12.79 -8.50 5.17
CA VAL A 76 12.22 -9.01 3.92
C VAL A 76 12.77 -8.16 2.79
N LYS A 77 13.55 -8.78 1.90
CA LYS A 77 14.18 -8.14 0.75
C LYS A 77 13.13 -7.45 -0.14
N GLU A 78 13.51 -6.33 -0.73
CA GLU A 78 12.74 -5.70 -1.79
C GLU A 78 13.05 -6.37 -3.13
N VAL A 79 12.00 -6.72 -3.88
CA VAL A 79 12.09 -7.28 -5.23
C VAL A 79 11.26 -6.42 -6.17
N VAL A 80 11.83 -6.03 -7.31
CA VAL A 80 11.16 -5.18 -8.29
C VAL A 80 10.69 -6.03 -9.46
N VAL A 81 9.42 -5.90 -9.84
CA VAL A 81 8.84 -6.54 -11.02
C VAL A 81 8.41 -5.47 -12.02
N GLY A 82 8.70 -5.68 -13.31
CA GLY A 82 8.48 -4.66 -14.34
C GLY A 82 9.67 -3.72 -14.51
N GLU A 83 9.49 -2.78 -15.45
CA GLU A 83 10.43 -1.69 -15.74
C GLU A 83 9.69 -0.35 -15.81
N GLY A 84 10.44 0.75 -15.71
CA GLY A 84 9.90 2.11 -15.82
C GLY A 84 8.99 2.54 -14.67
N GLU A 85 8.09 3.49 -14.94
CA GLU A 85 7.24 4.12 -13.92
C GLU A 85 6.15 3.19 -13.36
N LYS A 86 5.77 2.16 -14.12
CA LYS A 86 4.77 1.16 -13.70
C LYS A 86 5.39 -0.03 -12.95
N ALA A 87 6.70 -0.08 -12.77
CA ALA A 87 7.35 -1.15 -12.01
C ALA A 87 6.84 -1.19 -10.56
N VAL A 88 6.59 -2.40 -10.05
CA VAL A 88 6.08 -2.62 -8.70
C VAL A 88 7.18 -3.14 -7.79
N LYS A 89 7.14 -2.72 -6.53
CA LYS A 89 8.06 -3.16 -5.47
C LYS A 89 7.34 -4.13 -4.54
N LEU A 90 7.86 -5.34 -4.44
CA LEU A 90 7.40 -6.38 -3.53
C LEU A 90 8.32 -6.44 -2.30
N GLY A 91 7.78 -6.78 -1.13
CA GLY A 91 8.55 -6.93 0.10
C GLY A 91 9.09 -5.61 0.64
N GLY A 92 10.38 -5.56 1.00
CA GLY A 92 10.99 -4.38 1.63
C GLY A 92 10.47 -4.12 3.06
N LYS A 93 10.26 -5.18 3.84
CA LYS A 93 9.50 -5.11 5.10
C LYS A 93 10.42 -5.14 6.30
N LEU A 94 10.20 -4.18 7.20
CA LEU A 94 11.06 -3.88 8.35
C LEU A 94 10.57 -4.48 9.66
N VAL A 95 9.26 -4.64 9.80
CA VAL A 95 8.63 -5.03 11.07
C VAL A 95 7.57 -6.10 10.85
N MET A 96 7.20 -6.76 11.94
CA MET A 96 6.11 -7.74 11.94
C MET A 96 4.76 -7.09 12.19
N TYR A 97 4.72 -5.99 12.95
CA TYR A 97 3.49 -5.29 13.27
C TYR A 97 3.58 -3.81 12.90
N ARG A 98 2.56 -3.29 12.22
CA ARG A 98 2.55 -1.90 11.74
C ARG A 98 2.69 -0.84 12.83
N HIS A 99 2.31 -1.15 14.08
CA HIS A 99 2.47 -0.20 15.19
C HIS A 99 3.91 -0.09 15.69
N GLU A 100 4.78 -1.04 15.34
CA GLU A 100 6.23 -0.96 15.61
C GLU A 100 6.89 0.03 14.64
N PHE A 101 6.49 -0.04 13.37
CA PHE A 101 6.93 0.88 12.32
C PHE A 101 5.99 0.78 11.11
N THR A 102 5.97 1.79 10.24
CA THR A 102 5.10 1.74 9.06
C THR A 102 5.46 0.56 8.15
N TYR A 103 4.45 -0.01 7.50
CA TYR A 103 4.67 -0.91 6.39
C TYR A 103 4.97 -0.11 5.13
N PHE A 104 5.93 -0.59 4.35
CA PHE A 104 6.30 -0.04 3.05
C PHE A 104 5.86 -1.00 1.95
N ASN A 105 5.75 -0.51 0.72
CA ASN A 105 5.42 -1.28 -0.48
C ASN A 105 4.08 -2.05 -0.33
N PRO A 106 2.92 -1.40 -0.52
CA PRO A 106 1.61 -2.04 -0.38
C PRO A 106 1.48 -3.36 -1.15
N THR A 107 0.65 -4.28 -0.63
CA THR A 107 0.42 -5.58 -1.27
C THR A 107 -0.06 -5.39 -2.72
N THR A 108 0.70 -5.95 -3.65
CA THR A 108 0.41 -5.88 -5.08
C THR A 108 -0.73 -6.84 -5.41
N ILE A 109 -1.71 -6.40 -6.20
CA ILE A 109 -2.85 -7.22 -6.63
C ILE A 109 -2.74 -7.43 -8.15
N ALA A 110 -2.57 -8.70 -8.53
CA ALA A 110 -2.55 -9.15 -9.91
C ALA A 110 -3.88 -9.79 -10.30
N ILE A 111 -4.44 -9.40 -11.45
CA ILE A 111 -5.62 -10.06 -12.02
C ILE A 111 -5.16 -11.09 -13.04
N ASP A 112 -5.67 -12.32 -12.93
CA ASP A 112 -5.28 -13.39 -13.86
C ASP A 112 -5.89 -13.19 -15.25
N VAL A 113 -5.25 -13.78 -16.26
CA VAL A 113 -5.81 -14.05 -17.61
C VAL A 113 -5.24 -15.40 -18.04
N THR A 114 -5.91 -16.13 -18.93
CA THR A 114 -5.41 -17.43 -19.38
C THR A 114 -5.23 -17.47 -20.89
N ASP A 115 -4.35 -18.34 -21.37
CA ASP A 115 -4.15 -18.60 -22.80
C ASP A 115 -5.26 -19.45 -23.44
N GLU A 116 -6.29 -19.81 -22.68
CA GLU A 116 -7.53 -20.42 -23.16
C GLU A 116 -8.71 -19.46 -23.22
N MET A 117 -8.56 -18.27 -22.64
CA MET A 117 -9.58 -17.24 -22.64
C MET A 117 -9.86 -16.74 -24.07
N PRO A 118 -11.13 -16.53 -24.45
CA PRO A 118 -11.46 -15.85 -25.70
C PRO A 118 -10.79 -14.48 -25.77
N GLU A 119 -10.36 -14.07 -26.97
CA GLU A 119 -9.60 -12.83 -27.16
C GLU A 119 -10.36 -11.58 -26.68
N GLU A 120 -11.67 -11.53 -26.93
CA GLU A 120 -12.52 -10.42 -26.48
C GLU A 120 -12.56 -10.32 -24.94
N GLU A 121 -12.68 -11.45 -24.26
CA GLU A 121 -12.68 -11.51 -22.80
C GLU A 121 -11.30 -11.12 -22.24
N LEU A 122 -10.22 -11.59 -22.83
CA LEU A 122 -8.85 -11.25 -22.45
C LEU A 122 -8.61 -9.73 -22.55
N LEU A 123 -8.97 -9.11 -23.68
CA LEU A 123 -8.81 -7.67 -23.88
C LEU A 123 -9.70 -6.86 -22.93
N SER A 124 -10.93 -7.31 -22.71
CA SER A 124 -11.84 -6.70 -21.74
C SER A 124 -11.23 -6.69 -20.34
N ARG A 125 -10.65 -7.83 -19.92
CA ARG A 125 -10.08 -8.00 -18.58
C ARG A 125 -8.79 -7.19 -18.36
N ILE A 126 -7.94 -7.08 -19.38
CA ILE A 126 -6.79 -6.17 -19.38
C ILE A 126 -7.26 -4.72 -19.18
N LYS A 127 -8.25 -4.30 -19.98
CA LYS A 127 -8.79 -2.94 -19.92
C LYS A 127 -9.44 -2.65 -18.57
N GLN A 128 -10.23 -3.57 -18.02
CA GLN A 128 -10.82 -3.43 -16.69
C GLN A 128 -9.74 -3.27 -15.61
N THR A 129 -8.66 -4.03 -15.71
CA THR A 129 -7.54 -3.94 -14.75
C THR A 129 -6.85 -2.58 -14.83
N GLU A 130 -6.56 -2.09 -16.04
CA GLU A 130 -5.90 -0.79 -16.24
C GLU A 130 -6.78 0.41 -15.90
N GLN A 131 -8.09 0.30 -16.13
CA GLN A 131 -9.05 1.36 -15.86
C GLN A 131 -9.58 1.35 -14.42
N PHE A 132 -9.27 0.32 -13.64
CA PHE A 132 -9.65 0.28 -12.23
C PHE A 132 -8.99 1.44 -11.48
N SER A 133 -9.81 2.42 -11.08
CA SER A 133 -9.39 3.62 -10.39
C SER A 133 -10.48 4.05 -9.41
N TYR A 134 -10.11 4.27 -8.16
CA TYR A 134 -11.03 4.74 -7.12
C TYR A 134 -10.37 5.80 -6.25
N GLU A 135 -10.98 6.98 -6.15
CA GLU A 135 -10.52 8.05 -5.27
C GLU A 135 -10.94 7.77 -3.82
N TYR A 136 -9.96 7.60 -2.94
CA TYR A 136 -10.16 7.34 -1.52
C TYR A 136 -9.28 8.24 -0.67
N ILE A 137 -9.90 9.20 0.03
CA ILE A 137 -9.22 10.10 0.98
C ILE A 137 -8.01 10.82 0.33
N GLY A 138 -8.17 11.28 -0.92
CA GLY A 138 -7.11 11.98 -1.67
C GLY A 138 -6.07 11.08 -2.33
N TYR A 139 -6.26 9.76 -2.30
CA TYR A 139 -5.43 8.79 -3.01
C TYR A 139 -6.21 8.13 -4.13
N THR A 140 -5.60 8.04 -5.31
CA THR A 140 -6.10 7.22 -6.42
C THR A 140 -5.67 5.76 -6.21
N LEU A 141 -6.61 4.90 -5.80
CA LEU A 141 -6.38 3.46 -5.65
C LEU A 141 -6.47 2.75 -7.00
N LYS A 142 -5.49 1.88 -7.30
CA LYS A 142 -5.39 1.13 -8.57
C LYS A 142 -5.05 -0.35 -8.34
N LEU A 143 -5.20 -1.16 -9.39
CA LEU A 143 -4.63 -2.51 -9.49
C LEU A 143 -3.22 -2.44 -10.07
N ASP A 144 -2.41 -3.47 -9.84
CA ASP A 144 -0.95 -3.34 -9.95
C ASP A 144 -0.31 -4.24 -11.00
N MET A 145 -0.89 -5.41 -11.29
CA MET A 145 -0.28 -6.43 -12.15
C MET A 145 -1.30 -7.25 -12.96
N ILE A 146 -0.83 -7.94 -13.99
CA ILE A 146 -1.58 -8.98 -14.70
C ILE A 146 -0.85 -10.32 -14.60
N ALA A 147 -1.54 -11.39 -14.22
CA ALA A 147 -0.98 -12.73 -14.14
C ALA A 147 -1.42 -13.58 -15.35
N VAL A 148 -0.54 -13.78 -16.32
CA VAL A 148 -0.82 -14.58 -17.52
C VAL A 148 -0.56 -16.06 -17.22
N ARG A 149 -1.61 -16.86 -17.22
CA ARG A 149 -1.56 -18.30 -16.92
C ARG A 149 -1.50 -19.14 -18.19
N SER A 150 -0.57 -20.07 -18.20
CA SER A 150 -0.50 -21.17 -19.17
C SER A 150 -1.44 -22.29 -18.72
N THR A 151 -2.67 -22.33 -19.24
CA THR A 151 -3.62 -23.42 -18.98
C THR A 151 -3.74 -24.38 -20.17
N SER A 152 -3.39 -23.94 -21.39
CA SER A 152 -3.41 -24.78 -22.60
C SER A 152 -2.29 -25.83 -22.69
N GLY A 153 -1.13 -25.55 -22.08
CA GLY A 153 0.08 -26.37 -22.24
C GLY A 153 0.79 -26.22 -23.60
N GLU A 154 0.40 -25.23 -24.42
CA GLU A 154 0.95 -25.01 -25.77
C GLU A 154 1.85 -23.77 -25.86
N PRO A 155 3.18 -23.90 -26.09
CA PRO A 155 4.12 -22.77 -26.04
C PRO A 155 3.77 -21.60 -26.96
N GLU A 156 3.33 -21.88 -28.19
CA GLU A 156 2.98 -20.83 -29.15
C GLU A 156 1.68 -20.11 -28.76
N LYS A 157 0.72 -20.81 -28.16
CA LYS A 157 -0.53 -20.20 -27.68
C LYS A 157 -0.27 -19.29 -26.49
N PHE A 158 0.56 -19.74 -25.54
CA PHE A 158 0.97 -18.93 -24.40
C PHE A 158 1.79 -17.71 -24.84
N LYS A 159 2.76 -17.88 -25.73
CA LYS A 159 3.53 -16.78 -26.34
C LYS A 159 2.64 -15.75 -27.03
N ALA A 160 1.67 -16.19 -27.83
CA ALA A 160 0.72 -15.30 -28.48
C ALA A 160 -0.14 -14.52 -27.47
N THR A 161 -0.55 -15.18 -26.39
CA THR A 161 -1.32 -14.57 -25.30
C THR A 161 -0.50 -13.51 -24.56
N VAL A 162 0.74 -13.83 -24.17
CA VAL A 162 1.65 -12.88 -23.52
C VAL A 162 1.94 -11.69 -24.45
N LYS A 163 2.16 -11.93 -25.74
CA LYS A 163 2.35 -10.88 -26.74
C LYS A 163 1.15 -9.93 -26.79
N LYS A 164 -0.07 -10.47 -26.84
CA LYS A 164 -1.29 -9.66 -26.82
C LYS A 164 -1.40 -8.82 -25.55
N VAL A 165 -1.03 -9.36 -24.39
CA VAL A 165 -1.05 -8.62 -23.12
C VAL A 165 -0.08 -7.44 -23.18
N VAL A 166 1.19 -7.65 -23.57
CA VAL A 166 2.19 -6.56 -23.62
C VAL A 166 1.92 -5.52 -24.71
N GLU A 167 1.19 -5.88 -25.77
CA GLU A 167 0.77 -4.93 -26.82
C GLU A 167 -0.38 -4.02 -26.36
N ASN A 168 -1.13 -4.42 -25.33
CA ASN A 168 -2.34 -3.71 -24.88
C ASN A 168 -2.19 -3.08 -23.50
N THR A 169 -1.11 -3.36 -22.75
CA THR A 169 -0.85 -2.68 -21.49
C THR A 169 0.64 -2.65 -21.13
N ASN A 170 1.01 -1.67 -20.31
CA ASN A 170 2.34 -1.53 -19.71
C ASN A 170 2.36 -1.94 -18.23
N ILE A 171 1.28 -2.52 -17.71
CA ILE A 171 1.21 -3.02 -16.34
C ILE A 171 2.15 -4.25 -16.19
N PRO A 172 2.94 -4.37 -15.11
CA PRO A 172 3.84 -5.49 -14.91
C PRO A 172 3.14 -6.85 -14.90
N LEU A 173 3.88 -7.87 -15.34
CA LEU A 173 3.33 -9.21 -15.58
C LEU A 173 3.86 -10.25 -14.59
N ILE A 174 3.04 -11.25 -14.32
CA ILE A 174 3.45 -12.55 -13.79
C ILE A 174 3.23 -13.58 -14.90
N LEU A 175 4.26 -14.35 -15.24
CA LEU A 175 4.14 -15.49 -16.16
C LEU A 175 3.94 -16.76 -15.34
N CYS A 176 2.72 -17.28 -15.33
CA CYS A 176 2.31 -18.39 -14.46
C CYS A 176 2.34 -19.74 -15.23
N THR A 177 3.43 -20.48 -15.06
CA THR A 177 3.65 -21.82 -15.59
C THR A 177 4.74 -22.60 -14.83
N LEU A 178 4.51 -23.88 -14.58
CA LEU A 178 5.55 -24.78 -14.04
C LEU A 178 6.43 -25.40 -15.13
N ASN A 179 6.14 -25.15 -16.41
CA ASN A 179 6.88 -25.71 -17.53
C ASN A 179 7.91 -24.68 -18.05
N PRO A 180 9.23 -24.95 -17.97
CA PRO A 180 10.27 -24.03 -18.45
C PRO A 180 10.10 -23.61 -19.92
N ASN A 181 9.65 -24.53 -20.79
CA ASN A 181 9.44 -24.21 -22.21
C ASN A 181 8.34 -23.15 -22.41
N MET A 182 7.30 -23.18 -21.57
CA MET A 182 6.24 -22.18 -21.59
C MET A 182 6.75 -20.85 -21.05
N ALA A 183 7.54 -20.89 -19.96
CA ALA A 183 8.13 -19.69 -19.37
C ALA A 183 9.04 -18.98 -20.37
N GLU A 184 9.91 -19.72 -21.07
CA GLU A 184 10.77 -19.20 -22.13
C GLU A 184 9.95 -18.60 -23.28
N ALA A 185 8.91 -19.30 -23.75
CA ALA A 185 8.05 -18.79 -24.81
C ALA A 185 7.38 -17.46 -24.44
N GLY A 186 6.90 -17.34 -23.19
CA GLY A 186 6.37 -16.08 -22.67
C GLY A 186 7.43 -14.97 -22.53
N LEU A 187 8.63 -15.30 -22.05
CA LEU A 187 9.76 -14.36 -21.94
C LEU A 187 10.19 -13.81 -23.32
N MET A 188 10.21 -14.65 -24.35
CA MET A 188 10.48 -14.21 -25.72
C MET A 188 9.44 -13.22 -26.25
N ALA A 189 8.18 -13.32 -25.81
CA ALA A 189 7.14 -12.36 -26.15
C ALA A 189 7.24 -11.04 -25.35
N ALA A 190 7.94 -11.04 -24.21
CA ALA A 190 8.01 -9.91 -23.29
C ALA A 190 9.47 -9.57 -22.86
N PRO A 191 10.43 -9.40 -23.80
CA PRO A 191 11.86 -9.36 -23.48
C PRO A 191 12.31 -8.14 -22.67
N LYS A 192 11.51 -7.08 -22.61
CA LYS A 192 11.77 -5.84 -21.86
C LYS A 192 10.79 -5.63 -20.69
N ALA A 193 9.91 -6.60 -20.44
CA ALA A 193 8.86 -6.43 -19.44
C ALA A 193 9.33 -6.83 -18.02
N ARG A 194 10.48 -7.51 -17.90
CA ARG A 194 11.02 -8.06 -16.64
C ARG A 194 9.93 -8.68 -15.73
N PRO A 195 9.17 -9.67 -16.23
CA PRO A 195 8.05 -10.25 -15.50
C PRO A 195 8.49 -11.06 -14.28
N LEU A 196 7.58 -11.29 -13.35
CA LEU A 196 7.75 -12.29 -12.29
C LEU A 196 7.48 -13.68 -12.86
N LEU A 197 8.46 -14.59 -12.76
CA LEU A 197 8.33 -15.97 -13.21
C LEU A 197 7.72 -16.82 -12.09
N TYR A 198 6.56 -17.40 -12.34
CA TYR A 198 5.93 -18.36 -11.44
C TYR A 198 5.93 -19.74 -12.13
N ALA A 199 6.60 -20.79 -11.63
CA ALA A 199 7.44 -20.85 -10.44
C ALA A 199 8.49 -21.98 -10.50
N ALA A 200 9.57 -21.82 -9.71
CA ALA A 200 10.54 -22.86 -9.41
C ALA A 200 10.04 -23.78 -8.27
N THR A 201 10.06 -25.08 -8.52
CA THR A 201 9.71 -26.18 -7.61
C THR A 201 10.90 -27.16 -7.50
N MET A 202 10.76 -28.21 -6.70
CA MET A 202 11.78 -29.26 -6.59
C MET A 202 12.20 -29.85 -7.94
N ASP A 203 11.25 -29.97 -8.87
CA ASP A 203 11.46 -30.72 -10.12
C ASP A 203 12.06 -29.86 -11.24
N ASN A 204 11.87 -28.54 -11.21
CA ASN A 204 12.21 -27.65 -12.32
C ASN A 204 13.11 -26.46 -11.94
N TRP A 205 13.57 -26.37 -10.68
CA TRP A 205 14.23 -25.16 -10.16
C TRP A 205 15.43 -24.72 -11.00
N LYS A 206 16.19 -25.66 -11.57
CA LYS A 206 17.41 -25.35 -12.31
C LYS A 206 17.11 -24.64 -13.62
N ASP A 207 16.19 -25.19 -14.42
CA ASP A 207 15.80 -24.60 -15.71
C ASP A 207 15.13 -23.24 -15.48
N MET A 208 14.26 -23.14 -14.46
CA MET A 208 13.63 -21.88 -14.08
C MET A 208 14.65 -20.83 -13.59
N ALA A 209 15.70 -21.24 -12.88
CA ALA A 209 16.78 -20.36 -12.46
C ALA A 209 17.61 -19.84 -13.64
N GLU A 210 17.91 -20.70 -14.61
CA GLU A 210 18.62 -20.33 -15.83
C GLU A 210 17.83 -19.29 -16.63
N LEU A 211 16.52 -19.49 -16.79
CA LEU A 211 15.64 -18.50 -17.43
C LEU A 211 15.60 -17.17 -16.64
N ALA A 212 15.45 -17.24 -15.32
CA ALA A 212 15.44 -16.04 -14.47
C ALA A 212 16.73 -15.22 -14.59
N LEU A 213 17.89 -15.88 -14.61
CA LEU A 213 19.19 -15.22 -14.78
C LEU A 213 19.38 -14.67 -16.19
N MET A 214 19.06 -15.46 -17.22
CA MET A 214 19.20 -15.08 -18.62
C MET A 214 18.39 -13.84 -18.98
N TYR A 215 17.15 -13.76 -18.46
CA TYR A 215 16.23 -12.65 -18.73
C TYR A 215 16.19 -11.61 -17.60
N ASN A 216 17.05 -11.73 -16.57
CA ASN A 216 17.11 -10.83 -15.41
C ASN A 216 15.74 -10.62 -14.72
N CYS A 217 14.97 -11.70 -14.60
CA CYS A 217 13.61 -11.70 -14.07
C CYS A 217 13.57 -12.21 -12.62
N PRO A 218 12.72 -11.64 -11.75
CA PRO A 218 12.46 -12.22 -10.45
C PRO A 218 11.73 -13.57 -10.58
N LEU A 219 11.96 -14.46 -9.61
CA LEU A 219 11.49 -15.85 -9.64
C LEU A 219 10.73 -16.23 -8.37
N VAL A 220 9.54 -16.81 -8.54
CA VAL A 220 8.79 -17.39 -7.44
C VAL A 220 9.35 -18.78 -7.11
N VAL A 221 9.53 -19.06 -5.82
CA VAL A 221 9.88 -20.37 -5.27
C VAL A 221 8.63 -20.94 -4.62
N SER A 222 8.15 -22.07 -5.12
CA SER A 222 6.92 -22.69 -4.62
C SER A 222 7.21 -24.05 -3.97
N ALA A 223 6.76 -24.20 -2.74
CA ALA A 223 6.74 -25.47 -2.01
C ALA A 223 5.52 -25.47 -1.07
N PRO A 224 4.33 -25.79 -1.62
CA PRO A 224 3.07 -25.68 -0.89
C PRO A 224 3.06 -26.52 0.39
N ASN A 225 2.77 -25.88 1.52
CA ASN A 225 2.74 -26.44 2.86
C ASN A 225 4.03 -27.15 3.35
N ASP A 226 5.16 -26.92 2.68
CA ASP A 226 6.47 -27.45 3.10
C ASP A 226 7.49 -26.31 3.23
N LEU A 227 7.46 -25.63 4.38
CA LEU A 227 8.35 -24.51 4.67
C LEU A 227 9.83 -24.91 4.72
N SER A 228 10.12 -26.19 5.01
CA SER A 228 11.50 -26.70 5.05
C SER A 228 12.05 -26.85 3.63
N MET A 229 11.25 -27.43 2.74
CA MET A 229 11.58 -27.51 1.32
C MET A 229 11.69 -26.12 0.69
N LEU A 230 10.77 -25.21 1.03
CA LEU A 230 10.81 -23.82 0.57
C LEU A 230 12.16 -23.16 0.88
N ALA A 231 12.61 -23.24 2.14
CA ALA A 231 13.90 -22.70 2.56
C ALA A 231 15.09 -23.39 1.87
N SER A 232 15.00 -24.70 1.63
CA SER A 232 16.02 -25.48 0.91
C SER A 232 16.16 -25.02 -0.56
N LEU A 233 15.03 -24.82 -1.25
CA LEU A 233 15.01 -24.31 -2.62
C LEU A 233 15.57 -22.88 -2.69
N VAL A 234 15.17 -22.00 -1.77
CA VAL A 234 15.73 -20.64 -1.69
C VAL A 234 17.24 -20.68 -1.52
N LYS A 235 17.75 -21.49 -0.59
CA LYS A 235 19.20 -21.64 -0.39
C LYS A 235 19.90 -22.08 -1.68
N THR A 236 19.30 -23.02 -2.40
CA THR A 236 19.84 -23.56 -3.66
C THR A 236 19.86 -22.48 -4.75
N LEU A 237 18.76 -21.76 -4.93
CA LEU A 237 18.61 -20.71 -5.95
C LEU A 237 19.54 -19.51 -5.69
N VAL A 238 19.66 -19.08 -4.44
CA VAL A 238 20.61 -18.01 -4.05
C VAL A 238 22.04 -18.43 -4.31
N ALA A 239 22.42 -19.68 -3.99
CA ALA A 239 23.75 -20.20 -4.29
C ALA A 239 24.00 -20.34 -5.80
N TYR A 240 22.95 -20.61 -6.58
CA TYR A 240 23.01 -20.63 -8.04
C TYR A 240 23.13 -19.22 -8.66
N GLY A 241 22.81 -18.18 -7.90
CA GLY A 241 22.96 -16.77 -8.29
C GLY A 241 21.64 -15.99 -8.41
N VAL A 242 20.48 -16.63 -8.26
CA VAL A 242 19.19 -15.95 -8.33
C VAL A 242 18.95 -15.18 -7.03
N GLN A 243 19.02 -13.85 -7.11
CA GLN A 243 18.91 -12.98 -5.94
C GLN A 243 17.49 -12.48 -5.69
N ASP A 244 16.67 -12.36 -6.73
CA ASP A 244 15.34 -11.76 -6.67
C ASP A 244 14.28 -12.86 -6.63
N LEU A 245 13.97 -13.30 -5.40
CA LEU A 245 13.05 -14.40 -5.14
C LEU A 245 11.76 -13.90 -4.47
N VAL A 246 10.66 -14.57 -4.75
CA VAL A 246 9.36 -14.43 -4.06
C VAL A 246 8.92 -15.81 -3.58
N LEU A 247 8.37 -15.93 -2.38
CA LEU A 247 8.04 -17.22 -1.77
C LEU A 247 6.55 -17.51 -1.88
N ASP A 248 6.22 -18.68 -2.39
CA ASP A 248 4.87 -19.24 -2.38
C ASP A 248 4.83 -20.47 -1.45
N PRO A 249 4.34 -20.31 -0.21
CA PRO A 249 4.12 -21.43 0.70
C PRO A 249 2.81 -22.19 0.43
N GLY A 250 2.09 -21.85 -0.64
CA GLY A 250 0.76 -22.37 -0.95
C GLY A 250 -0.36 -21.54 -0.30
N THR A 251 -1.48 -21.43 -1.04
CA THR A 251 -2.72 -20.81 -0.56
C THR A 251 -3.84 -21.84 -0.63
N PHE A 252 -4.33 -22.23 0.54
CA PHE A 252 -5.34 -23.28 0.72
C PHE A 252 -6.61 -22.65 1.30
N PRO A 253 -7.70 -22.53 0.52
CA PRO A 253 -8.98 -22.03 1.04
C PRO A 253 -9.68 -23.07 1.93
N ASN A 254 -10.82 -22.68 2.50
CA ASN A 254 -11.70 -23.58 3.27
C ASN A 254 -10.98 -24.28 4.44
N GLU A 255 -10.93 -25.61 4.46
CA GLU A 255 -10.31 -26.39 5.54
C GLU A 255 -8.81 -26.09 5.72
N GLY A 256 -8.10 -25.74 4.65
CA GLY A 256 -6.68 -25.38 4.67
C GLY A 256 -6.41 -23.91 5.03
N LEU A 257 -7.44 -23.12 5.37
CA LEU A 257 -7.28 -21.70 5.65
C LEU A 257 -6.34 -21.45 6.84
N ALA A 258 -6.42 -22.31 7.87
CA ALA A 258 -5.55 -22.20 9.04
C ALA A 258 -4.07 -22.36 8.66
N ASP A 259 -3.75 -23.34 7.81
CA ASP A 259 -2.39 -23.57 7.32
C ASP A 259 -1.88 -22.39 6.50
N THR A 260 -2.73 -21.84 5.63
CA THR A 260 -2.41 -20.62 4.87
C THR A 260 -2.01 -19.47 5.79
N LEU A 261 -2.84 -19.11 6.77
CA LEU A 261 -2.53 -17.99 7.66
C LEU A 261 -1.31 -18.28 8.54
N ASN A 262 -1.14 -19.53 8.97
CA ASN A 262 -0.01 -19.96 9.77
C ASN A 262 1.30 -19.85 8.98
N ASN A 263 1.35 -20.37 7.75
CA ASN A 263 2.55 -20.38 6.91
C ASN A 263 3.07 -18.96 6.65
N PHE A 264 2.19 -18.03 6.23
CA PHE A 264 2.58 -16.63 6.01
C PHE A 264 3.05 -15.95 7.30
N THR A 265 2.35 -16.21 8.41
CA THR A 265 2.73 -15.65 9.72
C THR A 265 4.08 -16.17 10.20
N MET A 266 4.34 -17.47 10.05
CA MET A 266 5.59 -18.11 10.44
C MET A 266 6.76 -17.60 9.61
N LEU A 267 6.61 -17.49 8.29
CA LEU A 267 7.66 -16.95 7.41
C LEU A 267 7.97 -15.49 7.76
N ARG A 268 6.96 -14.64 7.93
CA ARG A 268 7.18 -13.24 8.32
C ARG A 268 7.84 -13.12 9.69
N ARG A 269 7.43 -13.96 10.65
CA ARG A 269 8.02 -13.97 11.99
C ARG A 269 9.48 -14.46 11.94
N ALA A 270 9.77 -15.49 11.15
CA ALA A 270 11.13 -16.01 10.99
C ALA A 270 12.05 -14.94 10.39
N ALA A 271 11.61 -14.24 9.33
CA ALA A 271 12.36 -13.13 8.75
C ALA A 271 12.54 -11.96 9.74
N CYS A 272 11.43 -11.40 10.26
CA CYS A 272 11.49 -10.16 11.04
C CYS A 272 11.92 -10.33 12.51
N LYS A 273 11.61 -11.45 13.16
CA LYS A 273 11.89 -11.63 14.60
C LYS A 273 13.03 -12.61 14.86
N ALA A 274 13.19 -13.64 14.04
CA ALA A 274 14.29 -14.60 14.18
C ALA A 274 15.52 -14.27 13.34
N GLY A 275 15.40 -13.36 12.36
CA GLY A 275 16.50 -13.00 11.46
C GLY A 275 16.89 -14.12 10.50
N GLU A 276 15.93 -14.97 10.12
CA GLU A 276 16.16 -16.06 9.15
C GLU A 276 16.17 -15.48 7.72
N GLU A 277 17.37 -15.38 7.15
CA GLU A 277 17.57 -14.76 5.84
C GLU A 277 17.04 -15.64 4.70
N LEU A 278 17.01 -16.98 4.86
CA LEU A 278 16.51 -17.89 3.83
C LEU A 278 15.00 -17.75 3.56
N VAL A 279 14.26 -17.11 4.46
CA VAL A 279 12.84 -16.79 4.27
C VAL A 279 12.57 -15.30 4.26
N GLY A 280 13.63 -14.48 4.17
CA GLY A 280 13.59 -13.03 4.12
C GLY A 280 13.24 -12.47 2.75
N PHE A 281 12.23 -13.03 2.08
CA PHE A 281 11.80 -12.67 0.73
C PHE A 281 10.29 -12.37 0.70
N PRO A 282 9.81 -11.57 -0.28
CA PRO A 282 8.39 -11.26 -0.42
C PRO A 282 7.54 -12.53 -0.49
N LEU A 283 6.31 -12.49 0.04
CA LEU A 283 5.37 -13.61 0.04
C LEU A 283 4.29 -13.45 -1.04
N MET A 284 4.05 -14.49 -1.82
CA MET A 284 2.95 -14.56 -2.78
C MET A 284 1.78 -15.35 -2.20
N GLY A 285 0.59 -14.76 -2.25
CA GLY A 285 -0.68 -15.43 -2.02
C GLY A 285 -1.48 -15.59 -3.30
N VAL A 286 -2.26 -16.66 -3.37
CA VAL A 286 -3.06 -17.01 -4.55
C VAL A 286 -4.54 -17.15 -4.14
N PRO A 287 -5.23 -16.06 -3.77
CA PRO A 287 -6.67 -16.10 -3.44
C PRO A 287 -7.54 -16.77 -4.50
N MET A 288 -7.13 -16.71 -5.78
CA MET A 288 -7.81 -17.42 -6.87
C MET A 288 -7.87 -18.94 -6.66
N ALA A 289 -7.11 -19.53 -5.74
CA ALA A 289 -7.24 -20.93 -5.33
C ALA A 289 -8.66 -21.26 -4.81
N ALA A 290 -9.43 -20.26 -4.36
CA ALA A 290 -10.85 -20.41 -4.01
C ALA A 290 -11.71 -20.96 -5.17
N TRP A 291 -11.23 -20.82 -6.41
CA TRP A 291 -11.92 -21.28 -7.63
C TRP A 291 -11.62 -22.74 -8.00
N LEU A 292 -10.66 -23.40 -7.35
CA LEU A 292 -10.28 -24.79 -7.67
C LEU A 292 -11.39 -25.79 -7.35
N ASP A 293 -12.10 -25.60 -6.22
CA ASP A 293 -13.17 -26.48 -5.76
C ASP A 293 -14.54 -25.82 -5.92
N LYS A 294 -14.80 -25.25 -7.10
CA LYS A 294 -16.07 -24.58 -7.40
C LYS A 294 -17.27 -25.50 -7.18
N GLY A 295 -17.23 -26.72 -7.72
CA GLY A 295 -18.35 -27.66 -7.66
C GLY A 295 -19.68 -26.99 -8.09
N ASP A 296 -20.74 -27.23 -7.32
CA ASP A 296 -22.05 -26.59 -7.51
C ASP A 296 -22.20 -25.26 -6.74
N VAL A 297 -21.11 -24.71 -6.20
CA VAL A 297 -21.14 -23.46 -5.44
C VAL A 297 -21.33 -22.29 -6.40
N ALA A 298 -22.29 -21.41 -6.09
CA ALA A 298 -22.56 -20.20 -6.86
C ALA A 298 -21.34 -19.28 -6.94
N ASP A 299 -21.14 -18.65 -8.09
CA ASP A 299 -20.01 -17.76 -8.40
C ASP A 299 -19.88 -16.63 -7.37
N GLU A 300 -20.99 -16.07 -6.89
CA GLU A 300 -21.01 -15.02 -5.88
C GLU A 300 -20.36 -15.47 -4.57
N VAL A 301 -20.57 -16.72 -4.17
CA VAL A 301 -19.97 -17.28 -2.95
C VAL A 301 -18.47 -17.48 -3.13
N ILE A 302 -18.02 -17.88 -4.32
CA ILE A 302 -16.58 -18.06 -4.61
C ILE A 302 -15.89 -16.70 -4.68
N LYS A 303 -16.50 -15.71 -5.34
CA LYS A 303 -16.02 -14.31 -5.36
C LYS A 303 -15.90 -13.74 -3.94
N TRP A 304 -16.88 -14.01 -3.08
CA TRP A 304 -16.81 -13.66 -1.65
C TRP A 304 -15.66 -14.37 -0.94
N ARG A 305 -15.45 -15.67 -1.21
CA ARG A 305 -14.35 -16.47 -0.62
C ARG A 305 -12.99 -15.91 -0.99
N GLU A 306 -12.79 -15.67 -2.27
CA GLU A 306 -11.60 -15.03 -2.79
C GLU A 306 -11.38 -13.65 -2.14
N ALA A 307 -12.43 -12.82 -2.04
CA ALA A 307 -12.32 -11.48 -1.48
C ALA A 307 -11.90 -11.48 -0.01
N TYR A 308 -12.47 -12.34 0.85
CA TYR A 308 -12.03 -12.40 2.24
C TYR A 308 -10.64 -13.02 2.38
N LEU A 309 -10.28 -13.98 1.52
CA LEU A 309 -8.97 -14.63 1.56
C LEU A 309 -7.87 -13.63 1.19
N ALA A 310 -8.11 -12.82 0.15
CA ALA A 310 -7.27 -11.68 -0.19
C ALA A 310 -7.12 -10.71 0.99
N ALA A 311 -8.23 -10.33 1.64
CA ALA A 311 -8.21 -9.44 2.80
C ALA A 311 -7.39 -10.00 3.96
N MET A 312 -7.55 -11.29 4.27
CA MET A 312 -6.77 -11.97 5.29
C MET A 312 -5.28 -11.97 4.95
N LEU A 313 -4.91 -12.23 3.70
CA LEU A 313 -3.51 -12.27 3.25
C LEU A 313 -2.86 -10.88 3.17
N ILE A 314 -3.60 -9.82 2.84
CA ILE A 314 -3.14 -8.42 2.98
C ILE A 314 -2.73 -8.13 4.43
N VAL A 315 -3.55 -8.56 5.39
CA VAL A 315 -3.28 -8.39 6.83
C VAL A 315 -2.20 -9.36 7.32
N ARG A 316 -2.13 -10.55 6.73
CA ARG A 316 -1.16 -11.62 7.02
C ARG A 316 -0.07 -11.70 5.98
N TYR A 317 0.54 -10.56 5.69
CA TYR A 317 1.90 -10.43 5.18
C TYR A 317 2.15 -10.84 3.73
N ALA A 318 1.11 -11.13 2.95
CA ALA A 318 1.29 -11.28 1.50
C ALA A 318 1.75 -9.95 0.89
N ASP A 319 2.75 -10.05 0.02
CA ASP A 319 3.36 -8.95 -0.70
C ASP A 319 2.82 -8.86 -2.13
N VAL A 320 2.39 -9.98 -2.70
CA VAL A 320 1.67 -10.06 -3.97
C VAL A 320 0.50 -11.04 -3.85
N LEU A 321 -0.62 -10.71 -4.46
CA LEU A 321 -1.82 -11.55 -4.55
C LEU A 321 -2.17 -11.79 -6.02
N VAL A 322 -2.57 -13.02 -6.34
CA VAL A 322 -3.16 -13.36 -7.64
C VAL A 322 -4.65 -13.63 -7.48
N MET A 323 -5.48 -12.85 -8.16
CA MET A 323 -6.93 -12.88 -8.10
C MET A 323 -7.56 -13.21 -9.46
N HIS A 324 -8.72 -13.86 -9.44
CA HIS A 324 -9.59 -14.16 -10.56
C HIS A 324 -10.81 -13.22 -10.62
N GLY A 325 -11.47 -12.91 -9.50
CA GLY A 325 -12.59 -11.98 -9.50
C GLY A 325 -12.20 -10.58 -10.01
N ALA A 326 -12.91 -10.07 -11.01
CA ALA A 326 -12.71 -8.72 -11.57
C ALA A 326 -13.83 -7.72 -11.20
N ASP A 327 -14.81 -8.15 -10.40
CA ASP A 327 -15.94 -7.31 -10.03
C ASP A 327 -15.53 -6.20 -9.05
N GLY A 328 -16.03 -4.99 -9.29
CA GLY A 328 -15.72 -3.83 -8.45
C GLY A 328 -16.08 -4.04 -6.98
N TRP A 329 -17.18 -4.73 -6.67
CA TRP A 329 -17.62 -4.96 -5.29
C TRP A 329 -16.71 -5.93 -4.51
N SER A 330 -16.01 -6.84 -5.18
CA SER A 330 -15.08 -7.79 -4.53
C SER A 330 -13.66 -7.23 -4.44
N LEU A 331 -13.26 -6.39 -5.41
CA LEU A 331 -11.95 -5.74 -5.45
C LEU A 331 -11.87 -4.49 -4.56
N LEU A 332 -12.91 -3.65 -4.55
CA LEU A 332 -12.89 -2.36 -3.84
C LEU A 332 -12.57 -2.50 -2.34
N PRO A 333 -13.17 -3.44 -1.57
CA PRO A 333 -12.82 -3.62 -0.17
C PRO A 333 -11.35 -3.97 0.06
N ASN A 334 -10.74 -4.74 -0.86
CA ASN A 334 -9.35 -5.17 -0.76
C ASN A 334 -8.36 -4.03 -1.02
N VAL A 335 -8.58 -3.20 -2.05
CA VAL A 335 -7.72 -2.04 -2.32
C VAL A 335 -7.81 -0.98 -1.21
N VAL A 336 -9.01 -0.79 -0.63
CA VAL A 336 -9.23 0.12 0.51
C VAL A 336 -8.56 -0.44 1.78
N LEU A 337 -8.75 -1.73 2.08
CA LEU A 337 -8.09 -2.39 3.21
C LEU A 337 -6.57 -2.29 3.10
N ARG A 338 -6.01 -2.57 1.92
CA ARG A 338 -4.59 -2.39 1.63
C ARG A 338 -4.15 -0.96 1.98
N GLN A 339 -4.83 0.06 1.45
CA GLN A 339 -4.47 1.46 1.74
C GLN A 339 -4.47 1.76 3.25
N ASN A 340 -5.48 1.27 3.97
CA ASN A 340 -5.62 1.48 5.40
C ASN A 340 -4.51 0.78 6.21
N ILE A 341 -4.16 -0.47 5.86
CA ILE A 341 -3.10 -1.22 6.54
C ILE A 341 -1.73 -0.58 6.34
N TYR A 342 -1.48 -0.02 5.15
CA TYR A 342 -0.19 0.55 4.77
C TYR A 342 -0.03 2.06 5.07
N THR A 343 -1.09 2.74 5.52
CA THR A 343 -0.97 4.12 6.05
C THR A 343 0.00 4.16 7.23
N ASP A 344 0.89 5.17 7.28
CA ASP A 344 1.83 5.35 8.39
C ASP A 344 1.09 5.62 9.71
N PRO A 345 1.18 4.74 10.71
CA PRO A 345 0.44 4.93 11.97
C PRO A 345 0.98 6.06 12.84
N ARG A 346 2.16 6.63 12.51
CA ARG A 346 2.78 7.72 13.27
C ARG A 346 2.29 9.10 12.82
N LYS A 347 1.73 9.20 11.61
CA LYS A 347 1.32 10.45 10.97
C LYS A 347 -0.18 10.36 10.65
N PRO A 348 -1.04 11.16 11.29
CA PRO A 348 -2.43 11.29 10.86
C PRO A 348 -2.49 11.74 9.40
N VAL A 349 -3.38 11.15 8.61
CA VAL A 349 -3.63 11.61 7.25
C VAL A 349 -4.40 12.92 7.35
N ALA A 350 -3.81 14.01 6.86
CA ALA A 350 -4.39 15.35 6.95
C ALA A 350 -4.53 16.00 5.57
N VAL A 351 -5.52 16.88 5.44
CA VAL A 351 -5.75 17.74 4.27
C VAL A 351 -5.16 19.12 4.55
N GLU A 352 -4.75 19.85 3.51
CA GLU A 352 -4.29 21.23 3.71
C GLU A 352 -5.39 22.12 4.31
N PRO A 353 -5.11 22.78 5.46
CA PRO A 353 -6.02 23.75 6.06
C PRO A 353 -6.35 24.91 5.12
N GLY A 354 -7.49 25.54 5.36
CA GLY A 354 -7.95 26.70 4.59
C GLY A 354 -9.32 26.50 3.97
N LEU A 355 -9.66 27.34 3.00
CA LEU A 355 -11.00 27.37 2.41
C LEU A 355 -11.11 26.41 1.25
N LYS A 356 -12.15 25.57 1.26
CA LYS A 356 -12.54 24.72 0.14
C LYS A 356 -13.90 25.15 -0.38
N THR A 357 -14.05 25.21 -1.69
CA THR A 357 -15.31 25.51 -2.37
C THR A 357 -15.94 24.22 -2.87
N ILE A 358 -17.18 23.96 -2.49
CA ILE A 358 -17.93 22.78 -2.94
C ILE A 358 -19.05 23.26 -3.87
N GLY A 359 -19.08 22.73 -5.09
CA GLY A 359 -19.99 23.19 -6.13
C GLY A 359 -19.65 24.61 -6.62
N ALA A 360 -20.68 25.42 -6.85
CA ALA A 360 -20.57 26.82 -7.28
C ALA A 360 -21.23 27.75 -6.25
N PRO A 361 -20.60 27.96 -5.08
CA PRO A 361 -21.16 28.80 -4.03
C PRO A 361 -21.20 30.28 -4.43
N ASP A 362 -22.25 30.96 -3.97
CA ASP A 362 -22.47 32.39 -4.09
C ASP A 362 -22.36 33.09 -2.73
N GLU A 363 -22.65 34.38 -2.71
CA GLU A 363 -22.61 35.23 -1.52
C GLU A 363 -23.62 34.89 -0.41
N ASN A 364 -24.58 34.00 -0.69
CA ASN A 364 -25.65 33.55 0.22
C ASN A 364 -25.48 32.08 0.64
N SER A 365 -24.44 31.42 0.14
CA SER A 365 -24.19 30.00 0.34
C SER A 365 -23.68 29.71 1.75
N PRO A 366 -24.07 28.57 2.35
CA PRO A 366 -23.66 28.22 3.71
C PRO A 366 -22.14 28.11 3.86
N VAL A 367 -21.67 28.58 5.02
CA VAL A 367 -20.29 28.42 5.48
C VAL A 367 -20.27 27.36 6.57
N PHE A 368 -19.55 26.27 6.32
CA PHE A 368 -19.27 25.22 7.29
C PHE A 368 -17.81 25.32 7.76
N PHE A 369 -17.50 24.72 8.91
CA PHE A 369 -16.13 24.31 9.19
C PHE A 369 -16.03 22.82 9.52
N THR A 370 -14.87 22.25 9.24
CA THR A 370 -14.47 20.92 9.67
C THR A 370 -12.98 20.92 10.07
N THR A 371 -12.47 19.79 10.54
CA THR A 371 -11.05 19.62 10.88
C THR A 371 -10.22 19.15 9.69
N ASN A 372 -8.91 19.35 9.73
CA ASN A 372 -8.01 18.87 8.69
C ASN A 372 -7.70 17.37 8.73
N PHE A 373 -8.27 16.57 9.64
CA PHE A 373 -8.19 15.12 9.55
C PHE A 373 -8.88 14.63 8.26
N ALA A 374 -8.13 13.94 7.40
CA ALA A 374 -8.56 13.68 6.03
C ALA A 374 -9.86 12.88 5.96
N LEU A 375 -10.03 11.85 6.79
CA LEU A 375 -11.28 11.08 6.81
C LEU A 375 -12.47 11.98 7.18
N THR A 376 -12.33 12.83 8.20
CA THR A 376 -13.39 13.78 8.58
C THR A 376 -13.67 14.78 7.47
N TYR A 377 -12.64 15.35 6.84
CA TYR A 377 -12.81 16.29 5.73
C TYR A 377 -13.54 15.65 4.54
N TYR A 378 -13.06 14.51 4.04
CA TYR A 378 -13.63 13.87 2.85
C TYR A 378 -15.04 13.34 3.10
N THR A 379 -15.37 12.87 4.31
CA THR A 379 -16.76 12.52 4.67
C THR A 379 -17.67 13.75 4.58
N VAL A 380 -17.30 14.86 5.24
CA VAL A 380 -18.11 16.10 5.20
C VAL A 380 -18.23 16.66 3.79
N ALA A 381 -17.12 16.73 3.04
CA ALA A 381 -17.11 17.26 1.69
C ALA A 381 -17.98 16.41 0.75
N SER A 382 -17.86 15.09 0.83
CA SER A 382 -18.66 14.17 0.02
C SER A 382 -20.15 14.26 0.34
N ASP A 383 -20.54 14.40 1.61
CA ASP A 383 -21.95 14.53 1.99
C ASP A 383 -22.56 15.84 1.47
N ILE A 384 -21.80 16.95 1.49
CA ILE A 384 -22.22 18.23 0.91
C ILE A 384 -22.35 18.12 -0.61
N GLU A 385 -21.34 17.55 -1.27
CA GLU A 385 -21.27 17.42 -2.74
C GLU A 385 -22.35 16.49 -3.29
N ASN A 386 -22.51 15.29 -2.72
CA ASN A 386 -23.53 14.32 -3.12
C ASN A 386 -24.95 14.87 -2.96
N SER A 387 -25.12 15.83 -2.04
CA SER A 387 -26.38 16.49 -1.77
C SER A 387 -26.61 17.73 -2.64
N LYS A 388 -25.68 18.02 -3.56
CA LYS A 388 -25.74 19.15 -4.50
C LYS A 388 -25.87 20.50 -3.80
N ILE A 389 -25.28 20.62 -2.61
CA ILE A 389 -25.26 21.86 -1.83
C ILE A 389 -24.02 22.64 -2.26
N ASN A 390 -24.21 23.86 -2.76
CA ASN A 390 -23.12 24.79 -2.99
C ASN A 390 -22.72 25.41 -1.65
N ALA A 391 -21.46 25.25 -1.24
CA ALA A 391 -21.02 25.68 0.08
C ALA A 391 -19.54 26.07 0.13
N TYR A 392 -19.23 26.86 1.16
CA TYR A 392 -17.87 27.10 1.61
C TYR A 392 -17.56 26.20 2.80
N LEU A 393 -16.44 25.48 2.75
CA LEU A 393 -15.98 24.60 3.82
C LEU A 393 -14.60 25.05 4.31
N ILE A 394 -14.54 25.59 5.54
CA ILE A 394 -13.28 25.95 6.19
C ILE A 394 -12.69 24.71 6.85
N VAL A 395 -11.46 24.38 6.48
CA VAL A 395 -10.69 23.28 7.05
C VAL A 395 -9.75 23.83 8.12
N VAL A 396 -10.05 23.57 9.38
CA VAL A 396 -9.29 24.07 10.54
C VAL A 396 -8.14 23.10 10.86
N ASP A 397 -6.94 23.63 11.08
CA ASP A 397 -5.78 22.81 11.44
C ASP A 397 -5.86 22.30 12.88
N THR A 398 -6.07 20.99 13.00
CA THR A 398 -6.11 20.24 14.25
C THR A 398 -4.98 19.23 14.35
N GLU A 399 -3.89 19.41 13.59
CA GLU A 399 -2.78 18.45 13.48
C GLU A 399 -3.28 17.07 13.01
N GLY A 400 -4.31 17.05 12.16
CA GLY A 400 -4.91 15.82 11.63
C GLY A 400 -5.78 15.07 12.63
N MET A 401 -6.35 15.75 13.64
CA MET A 401 -7.30 15.14 14.58
C MET A 401 -8.76 15.32 14.17
N SER A 402 -9.60 14.30 14.39
CA SER A 402 -11.05 14.39 14.20
C SER A 402 -11.70 15.47 15.06
N VAL A 403 -12.93 15.88 14.76
CA VAL A 403 -13.65 16.92 15.54
C VAL A 403 -13.67 16.60 17.04
N ASP A 404 -14.17 15.43 17.45
CA ASP A 404 -14.31 15.08 18.88
C ASP A 404 -12.95 15.03 19.57
N SER A 405 -11.95 14.40 18.93
CA SER A 405 -10.59 14.31 19.46
C SER A 405 -9.92 15.67 19.54
N GLY A 406 -10.13 16.52 18.54
CA GLY A 406 -9.60 17.88 18.47
C GLY A 406 -10.15 18.76 19.58
N VAL A 407 -11.47 18.69 19.85
CA VAL A 407 -12.08 19.43 20.98
C VAL A 407 -11.53 18.90 22.30
N ALA A 408 -11.55 17.58 22.51
CA ALA A 408 -11.09 16.96 23.77
C ALA A 408 -9.59 17.24 24.03
N GLY A 409 -8.77 17.16 22.98
CA GLY A 409 -7.33 17.41 23.03
C GLY A 409 -6.93 18.87 22.95
N ARG A 410 -7.90 19.82 22.93
CA ARG A 410 -7.67 21.27 22.77
C ARG A 410 -6.84 21.64 21.53
N LYS A 411 -6.95 20.84 20.47
CA LYS A 411 -6.38 21.11 19.15
C LYS A 411 -7.39 21.75 18.20
N LEU A 412 -8.68 21.66 18.51
CA LEU A 412 -9.75 22.46 17.94
C LEU A 412 -10.28 23.38 19.05
N THR A 413 -9.95 24.67 18.97
CA THR A 413 -10.36 25.69 19.94
C THR A 413 -11.10 26.83 19.25
N ALA A 414 -11.83 27.64 20.01
CA ALA A 414 -12.57 28.77 19.47
C ALA A 414 -11.66 29.81 18.79
N GLU A 415 -10.46 30.05 19.34
CA GLU A 415 -9.45 30.94 18.76
C GLU A 415 -8.96 30.44 17.40
N LYS A 416 -8.73 29.13 17.26
CA LYS A 416 -8.32 28.54 15.98
C LYS A 416 -9.40 28.67 14.92
N VAL A 417 -10.68 28.49 15.29
CA VAL A 417 -11.80 28.67 14.35
C VAL A 417 -11.94 30.14 13.96
N ALA A 418 -11.86 31.06 14.93
CA ALA A 418 -11.93 32.50 14.66
C ALA A 418 -10.75 32.99 13.82
N ALA A 419 -9.54 32.47 14.04
CA ALA A 419 -8.38 32.73 13.20
C ALA A 419 -8.60 32.20 11.78
N ALA A 420 -9.08 30.95 11.63
CA ALA A 420 -9.34 30.37 10.32
C ALA A 420 -10.37 31.18 9.51
N ILE A 421 -11.40 31.75 10.13
CA ILE A 421 -12.35 32.67 9.46
C ILE A 421 -11.61 33.86 8.85
N LYS A 422 -10.69 34.48 9.60
CA LYS A 422 -9.92 35.64 9.12
C LYS A 422 -8.91 35.24 8.04
N ASP A 423 -8.17 34.17 8.27
CA ASP A 423 -7.08 33.70 7.40
C ASP A 423 -7.60 33.23 6.02
N THR A 424 -8.85 32.77 5.96
CA THR A 424 -9.48 32.27 4.73
C THR A 424 -10.13 33.35 3.87
N ASP A 425 -10.22 34.58 4.35
CA ASP A 425 -10.96 35.69 3.72
C ASP A 425 -12.40 35.30 3.32
N ILE A 426 -13.05 34.44 4.12
CA ILE A 426 -14.46 34.06 3.87
C ILE A 426 -15.40 35.27 3.99
N GLU A 427 -14.99 36.28 4.75
CA GLU A 427 -15.74 37.50 5.01
C GLU A 427 -16.01 38.34 3.76
N SER A 428 -15.13 38.25 2.75
CA SER A 428 -15.27 38.91 1.46
C SER A 428 -16.13 38.13 0.46
N LYS A 429 -16.40 36.85 0.76
CA LYS A 429 -17.09 35.91 -0.14
C LYS A 429 -18.58 35.74 0.17
N VAL A 430 -19.02 36.07 1.39
CA VAL A 430 -20.43 35.98 1.80
C VAL A 430 -20.96 37.27 2.41
N LYS A 431 -22.25 37.54 2.16
CA LYS A 431 -22.97 38.72 2.69
C LYS A 431 -23.44 38.55 4.14
N HIS A 432 -23.50 37.32 4.63
CA HIS A 432 -23.88 37.02 6.01
C HIS A 432 -22.66 36.81 6.92
N ARG A 433 -22.91 36.73 8.22
CA ARG A 433 -21.94 36.34 9.26
C ARG A 433 -22.52 35.18 10.06
N LYS A 434 -22.73 34.06 9.38
CA LYS A 434 -23.34 32.83 9.91
C LYS A 434 -22.45 31.65 9.54
N MET A 435 -22.12 30.80 10.51
CA MET A 435 -21.33 29.59 10.29
C MET A 435 -22.02 28.38 10.92
N ILE A 436 -22.09 27.29 10.16
CA ILE A 436 -22.58 26.00 10.64
C ILE A 436 -21.38 25.21 11.16
N ILE A 437 -21.45 24.81 12.42
CA ILE A 437 -20.38 24.04 13.08
C ILE A 437 -20.79 22.58 13.22
N PRO A 438 -19.84 21.63 13.31
CA PRO A 438 -20.18 20.24 13.62
C PRO A 438 -20.87 20.15 14.98
N GLY A 439 -21.93 19.34 15.10
CA GLY A 439 -22.64 19.16 16.38
C GLY A 439 -21.74 18.64 17.51
N LYS A 440 -20.69 17.92 17.13
CA LYS A 440 -19.60 17.44 18.01
C LYS A 440 -18.73 18.57 18.59
N ALA A 441 -18.71 19.75 17.96
CA ALA A 441 -18.05 20.97 18.43
C ALA A 441 -19.00 21.92 19.18
N SER A 442 -20.24 21.51 19.49
CA SER A 442 -21.23 22.36 20.20
C SER A 442 -20.74 22.96 21.51
N ARG A 443 -19.82 22.31 22.22
CA ARG A 443 -19.29 22.79 23.51
C ARG A 443 -18.51 24.09 23.40
N ILE A 444 -17.95 24.40 22.23
CA ILE A 444 -17.16 25.60 21.97
C ILE A 444 -17.93 26.64 21.16
N SER A 445 -19.22 26.44 20.89
CA SER A 445 -20.01 27.31 19.99
C SER A 445 -20.14 28.74 20.50
N GLY A 446 -20.40 28.92 21.80
CA GLY A 446 -20.57 30.24 22.40
C GLY A 446 -19.27 31.06 22.38
N GLU A 447 -18.15 30.40 22.66
CA GLU A 447 -16.82 31.03 22.63
C GLU A 447 -16.39 31.38 21.19
N ILE A 448 -16.72 30.53 20.20
CA ILE A 448 -16.53 30.87 18.79
C ILE A 448 -17.36 32.11 18.43
N GLU A 449 -18.63 32.16 18.81
CA GLU A 449 -19.52 33.29 18.51
C GLU A 449 -18.98 34.60 19.10
N GLU A 450 -18.52 34.57 20.35
CA GLU A 450 -17.92 35.73 21.03
C GLU A 450 -16.62 36.20 20.34
N LEU A 451 -15.71 35.29 20.02
CA LEU A 451 -14.39 35.64 19.46
C LEU A 451 -14.42 36.01 17.97
N SER A 452 -15.29 35.37 17.20
CA SER A 452 -15.39 35.60 15.76
C SER A 452 -16.34 36.74 15.41
N GLY A 453 -17.35 37.01 16.23
CA GLY A 453 -18.46 37.91 15.89
C GLY A 453 -19.43 37.32 14.85
N TRP A 454 -19.26 36.04 14.49
CA TRP A 454 -20.16 35.31 13.59
C TRP A 454 -21.24 34.60 14.39
N LYS A 455 -22.48 34.61 13.89
CA LYS A 455 -23.56 33.81 14.46
C LYS A 455 -23.31 32.33 14.22
N ILE A 456 -23.23 31.54 15.31
CA ILE A 456 -22.91 30.12 15.23
C ILE A 456 -24.18 29.27 15.26
N GLN A 457 -24.32 28.44 14.22
CA GLN A 457 -25.38 27.45 14.12
C GLN A 457 -24.80 26.05 14.37
N VAL A 458 -25.29 25.38 15.40
CA VAL A 458 -24.89 24.00 15.68
C VAL A 458 -25.56 23.09 14.65
N GLY A 459 -24.74 22.51 13.78
CA GLY A 459 -25.13 21.51 12.79
C GLY A 459 -25.32 20.12 13.40
N PRO A 460 -25.59 19.11 12.57
CA PRO A 460 -25.76 17.73 13.03
C PRO A 460 -24.45 17.14 13.57
N ARG A 461 -24.56 16.06 14.36
CA ARG A 461 -23.39 15.33 14.87
C ARG A 461 -22.74 14.43 13.81
N ASP A 462 -23.51 14.04 12.80
CA ASP A 462 -23.10 13.23 11.65
C ASP A 462 -23.34 14.05 10.38
N SER A 463 -22.39 14.02 9.44
CA SER A 463 -22.45 14.84 8.23
C SER A 463 -23.50 14.35 7.23
N SER A 464 -23.92 13.08 7.30
CA SER A 464 -24.99 12.54 6.46
C SER A 464 -26.34 13.25 6.67
N GLU A 465 -26.50 13.96 7.79
CA GLU A 465 -27.70 14.73 8.12
C GLU A 465 -27.64 16.20 7.65
N ILE A 466 -26.51 16.67 7.10
CA ILE A 466 -26.37 18.03 6.56
C ILE A 466 -27.49 18.39 5.58
N PRO A 467 -27.94 17.50 4.66
CA PRO A 467 -28.94 17.88 3.66
C PRO A 467 -30.28 18.25 4.29
N LYS A 468 -30.71 17.43 5.26
CA LYS A 468 -31.92 17.70 6.04
C LYS A 468 -31.77 18.98 6.87
N TYR A 469 -30.62 19.16 7.50
CA TYR A 469 -30.34 20.36 8.29
C TYR A 469 -30.46 21.64 7.46
N ILE A 470 -29.89 21.67 6.25
CA ILE A 470 -29.94 22.83 5.37
C ILE A 470 -31.38 23.14 4.96
N ILE A 471 -32.18 22.14 4.59
CA ILE A 471 -33.60 22.31 4.24
C ILE A 471 -34.39 22.89 5.43
N ASP A 472 -34.16 22.39 6.64
CA ASP A 472 -34.97 22.72 7.80
C ASP A 472 -34.54 24.02 8.51
N LYS A 473 -33.25 24.39 8.43
CA LYS A 473 -32.63 25.38 9.32
C LYS A 473 -31.80 26.46 8.63
N TRP A 474 -31.37 26.27 7.39
CA TRP A 474 -30.58 27.29 6.70
C TRP A 474 -31.49 28.33 6.05
N GLN A 475 -31.25 29.59 6.42
CA GLN A 475 -31.86 30.74 5.77
C GLN A 475 -30.72 31.74 5.50
N PRO A 476 -30.52 32.16 4.24
CA PRO A 476 -29.48 33.12 3.85
C PRO A 476 -29.35 34.33 4.78
#